data_AF-A0A5Q4VCT9-F1
#
_entry.id   AF-A0A5Q4VCT9-F1
#
_cell.length_a   1.000
_cell.length_b   1.000
_cell.length_c   1.000
_cell.angle_alpha   90.00
_cell.angle_beta   90.00
_cell.angle_gamma   90.00
#
_symmetry.space_group_name_H-M   'P 1'
#
loop_
_entity.id
_entity.type
_entity.pdbx_description
1 polymer ?
#
loop_
_entity_poly.entity_id
_entity_poly.type
_entity_poly.pdbx_seq_one_letter_code
_entity_poly.pdbx_strand_id
1 'polypeptide(L)'
;MENYNRNHMKTGRNEKCFCGSGKKYKKCCINKKQANSKDSKSIDGLIHDAGMMALEHDKKSIDKSILILKKVLLDSNLSEDSLKNAKLNLSVAYRHLGEHKKAIDTLEELEEFYDGESDFSQYILNSLAISYEALGFYDESCRIYESLLESWENVNCKSSEDRKKRGIYLIEAGKSFHSNKNIEKAIECWTSSIEYLQEFSESEAEHIGRARANIAFAKLGSDKESIQKEGINELEESSRRKLKIGDAQGLANNYCNLGTYFRKKKRYARAISYYRKDLFLSEMVGNKRDIASTLGNFATMYAELKQFKQGREMLRKAKLLAEELSDDMLHHICEQQLNYINSEAKLCGLNKVGIGDKAECACGSDKLYVECCGLADFEPVSMPQIYGGISEEAKRIHDEISSTGRATSPLDFILRTIPRHQQRKSWTEHGVHDGWISMKELPDMASLHIISAKEMANKASGNDELNSSLSAVILAVCHLEAFINQVSYFLLDNIDHPEVEILDIPDDLKDKGAYNYQRTTSLEEKWKALSNCLNGSGWLESLAEWKDVKDLIYIRNELVHFKTNGYEQVVPPPRTKGIIYSKVPTSVVTRDEPHSWPFKILTGSLANWAVEISERLVNKMKDDYNSSRRSGTV
;
A
#
# COMPACT_ATOMS: atom_id res chain seq x y z
N MET A 1 -3.03 24.59 -51.30
CA MET A 1 -1.99 25.63 -51.46
C MET A 1 -0.75 24.98 -52.04
N GLU A 2 -0.78 24.77 -53.36
CA GLU A 2 0.37 24.45 -54.19
C GLU A 2 0.85 25.75 -54.82
N ASN A 3 2.09 26.15 -54.54
CA ASN A 3 2.97 27.00 -55.38
C ASN A 3 4.04 27.69 -54.53
N TYR A 4 4.96 26.90 -53.97
CA TYR A 4 6.31 27.40 -53.71
C TYR A 4 7.29 26.27 -54.00
N ASN A 5 7.76 26.23 -55.24
CA ASN A 5 8.79 25.31 -55.68
C ASN A 5 10.02 26.13 -56.09
N ARG A 6 11.18 25.64 -55.61
CA ARG A 6 12.54 25.83 -56.16
C ARG A 6 13.26 27.13 -55.80
N ASN A 7 14.24 27.00 -54.89
CA ASN A 7 15.64 27.23 -55.24
C ASN A 7 16.60 26.52 -54.26
N HIS A 8 17.41 25.63 -54.83
CA HIS A 8 18.72 25.11 -54.40
C HIS A 8 18.96 24.62 -52.97
N MET A 9 19.05 23.29 -52.85
CA MET A 9 20.33 22.62 -52.56
C MET A 9 20.22 21.15 -53.02
N LYS A 10 20.91 20.78 -54.12
CA LYS A 10 21.11 19.37 -54.49
C LYS A 10 22.14 18.79 -53.52
N THR A 11 21.68 18.29 -52.38
CA THR A 11 22.54 17.63 -51.40
C THR A 11 22.93 16.25 -51.93
N GLY A 12 24.22 15.92 -51.82
CA GLY A 12 24.69 14.59 -52.21
C GLY A 12 23.98 13.53 -51.36
N ARG A 13 23.52 12.42 -51.97
CA ARG A 13 22.83 11.31 -51.28
C ARG A 13 23.59 10.77 -50.04
N ASN A 14 24.88 11.04 -49.95
CA ASN A 14 25.78 10.61 -48.88
C ASN A 14 26.11 11.69 -47.83
N GLU A 15 25.58 12.90 -47.93
CA GLU A 15 25.79 13.96 -46.94
C GLU A 15 25.00 13.74 -45.65
N LYS A 16 25.42 14.39 -44.56
CA LYS A 16 24.71 14.32 -43.26
C LYS A 16 23.32 14.96 -43.38
N CYS A 17 22.33 14.33 -42.76
CA CYS A 17 20.95 14.79 -42.78
C CYS A 17 20.76 16.04 -41.90
N PHE A 18 20.09 17.06 -42.45
CA PHE A 18 19.86 18.36 -41.81
C PHE A 18 18.89 18.32 -40.61
N CYS A 19 18.23 17.19 -40.34
CA CYS A 19 17.35 17.03 -39.17
C CYS A 19 18.09 16.81 -37.84
N GLY A 20 19.42 16.93 -37.83
CA GLY A 20 20.24 16.75 -36.62
C GLY A 20 20.53 15.30 -36.23
N SER A 21 19.98 14.30 -36.94
CA SER A 21 20.10 12.87 -36.57
C SER A 21 21.49 12.24 -36.74
N GLY A 22 22.47 12.96 -37.29
CA GLY A 22 23.82 12.46 -37.56
C GLY A 22 23.95 11.41 -38.69
N LYS A 23 22.84 10.90 -39.25
CA LYS A 23 22.81 9.87 -40.32
C LYS A 23 22.90 10.49 -41.72
N LYS A 24 23.30 9.69 -42.74
CA LYS A 24 23.31 10.13 -44.16
C LYS A 24 21.90 10.42 -44.67
N TYR A 25 21.72 11.48 -45.47
CA TYR A 25 20.43 11.96 -45.99
C TYR A 25 19.59 10.86 -46.67
N LYS A 26 20.24 9.97 -47.46
CA LYS A 26 19.57 8.81 -48.08
C LYS A 26 18.92 7.86 -47.06
N LYS A 27 19.59 7.58 -45.94
CA LYS A 27 19.13 6.63 -44.93
C LYS A 27 18.14 7.22 -43.91
N CYS A 28 17.98 8.55 -43.89
CA CYS A 28 17.12 9.24 -42.93
C CYS A 28 15.82 9.75 -43.57
N CYS A 29 15.92 10.70 -44.50
CA CYS A 29 14.75 11.40 -45.03
C CYS A 29 14.28 10.88 -46.39
N ILE A 30 15.17 10.35 -47.23
CA ILE A 30 14.77 9.71 -48.50
C ILE A 30 14.03 8.39 -48.23
N ASN A 31 14.56 7.54 -47.34
CA ASN A 31 13.85 6.32 -46.94
C ASN A 31 12.53 6.63 -46.19
N LYS A 32 12.42 7.75 -45.45
CA LYS A 32 11.12 8.19 -44.91
C LYS A 32 10.14 8.65 -45.99
N LYS A 33 10.61 9.26 -47.08
CA LYS A 33 9.75 9.61 -48.24
C LYS A 33 9.35 8.39 -49.08
N GLN A 34 10.18 7.35 -49.16
CA GLN A 34 9.83 6.07 -49.80
C GLN A 34 9.01 5.14 -48.89
N ALA A 35 9.06 5.32 -47.56
CA ALA A 35 8.18 4.64 -46.61
C ALA A 35 6.76 5.21 -46.59
N ASN A 36 6.53 6.42 -47.11
CA ASN A 36 5.20 7.02 -47.21
C ASN A 36 4.48 6.73 -48.55
N SER A 37 4.93 5.75 -49.34
CA SER A 37 4.28 5.39 -50.61
C SER A 37 4.03 3.89 -50.80
N LYS A 38 3.98 3.11 -49.72
CA LYS A 38 3.46 1.73 -49.70
C LYS A 38 2.76 1.48 -48.37
N ASP A 39 1.44 1.55 -48.40
CA ASP A 39 0.51 0.65 -47.71
C ASP A 39 -0.90 1.22 -47.89
N SER A 40 -1.58 0.84 -48.98
CA SER A 40 -3.04 0.77 -48.91
C SER A 40 -3.34 -0.35 -47.93
N LYS A 41 -3.56 -0.03 -46.66
CA LYS A 41 -3.96 -1.03 -45.65
C LYS A 41 -5.18 -1.79 -46.19
N SER A 42 -5.16 -3.12 -46.10
CA SER A 42 -6.33 -3.94 -46.43
C SER A 42 -7.53 -3.49 -45.58
N ILE A 43 -8.74 -3.72 -46.07
CA ILE A 43 -9.97 -3.39 -45.33
C ILE A 43 -9.95 -4.05 -43.95
N ASP A 44 -9.52 -5.31 -43.86
CA ASP A 44 -9.41 -6.01 -42.57
C ASP A 44 -8.36 -5.40 -41.64
N GLY A 45 -7.25 -4.90 -42.19
CA GLY A 45 -6.25 -4.17 -41.42
C GLY A 45 -6.80 -2.85 -40.87
N LEU A 46 -7.65 -2.15 -41.63
CA LEU A 46 -8.34 -0.95 -41.16
C LEU A 46 -9.37 -1.27 -40.06
N ILE A 47 -10.13 -2.36 -40.21
CA ILE A 47 -11.10 -2.82 -39.21
C ILE A 47 -10.40 -3.18 -37.91
N HIS A 48 -9.30 -3.92 -37.99
CA HIS A 48 -8.49 -4.29 -36.83
C HIS A 48 -7.93 -3.06 -36.11
N ASP A 49 -7.29 -2.13 -36.84
CA ASP A 49 -6.74 -0.91 -36.25
C ASP A 49 -7.82 -0.04 -35.61
N ALA A 50 -9.00 0.06 -36.23
CA ALA A 50 -10.12 0.77 -35.66
C ALA A 50 -10.67 0.07 -34.41
N GLY A 51 -10.73 -1.27 -34.41
CA GLY A 51 -11.06 -2.06 -33.21
C GLY A 51 -10.12 -1.76 -32.04
N MET A 52 -8.81 -1.72 -32.30
CA MET A 52 -7.83 -1.35 -31.27
C MET A 52 -8.04 0.07 -30.74
N MET A 53 -8.35 1.04 -31.63
CA MET A 53 -8.71 2.40 -31.22
C MET A 53 -10.01 2.46 -30.41
N ALA A 54 -10.96 1.55 -30.64
CA ALA A 54 -12.22 1.48 -29.88
C ALA A 54 -11.99 1.05 -28.42
N LEU A 55 -10.91 0.30 -28.15
CA LEU A 55 -10.53 -0.15 -26.82
C LEU A 55 -9.67 0.88 -26.06
N GLU A 56 -9.29 1.99 -26.69
CA GLU A 56 -8.57 3.07 -26.02
C GLU A 56 -9.51 3.86 -25.08
N HIS A 57 -8.99 4.30 -23.93
CA HIS A 57 -9.78 5.03 -22.92
C HIS A 57 -9.95 6.53 -23.20
N ASP A 58 -9.56 7.01 -24.38
CA ASP A 58 -9.74 8.40 -24.77
C ASP A 58 -10.82 8.56 -25.85
N LYS A 59 -11.73 9.52 -25.62
CA LYS A 59 -12.86 9.81 -26.51
C LYS A 59 -12.43 10.07 -27.95
N LYS A 60 -11.27 10.70 -28.17
CA LYS A 60 -10.82 11.10 -29.50
C LYS A 60 -10.44 9.89 -30.36
N SER A 61 -9.77 8.90 -29.77
CA SER A 61 -9.48 7.63 -30.44
C SER A 61 -10.74 6.83 -30.71
N ILE A 62 -11.68 6.78 -29.76
CA ILE A 62 -12.97 6.10 -29.96
C ILE A 62 -13.77 6.77 -31.10
N ASP A 63 -13.87 8.11 -31.10
CA ASP A 63 -14.56 8.86 -32.17
C ASP A 63 -13.91 8.59 -33.55
N LYS A 64 -12.59 8.50 -33.59
CA LYS A 64 -11.85 8.16 -34.81
C LYS A 64 -12.10 6.72 -35.26
N SER A 65 -12.17 5.77 -34.33
CA SER A 65 -12.56 4.39 -34.60
C SER A 65 -13.94 4.33 -35.27
N ILE A 66 -14.94 4.98 -34.67
CA ILE A 66 -16.31 5.05 -35.20
C ILE A 66 -16.31 5.62 -36.61
N LEU A 67 -15.56 6.69 -36.87
CA LEU A 67 -15.47 7.29 -38.20
C LEU A 67 -14.90 6.31 -39.23
N ILE A 68 -13.84 5.57 -38.88
CA ILE A 68 -13.21 4.58 -39.76
C ILE A 68 -14.18 3.43 -40.03
N LEU A 69 -14.79 2.86 -38.98
CA LEU A 69 -15.70 1.72 -39.09
C LEU A 69 -16.95 2.07 -39.91
N LYS A 70 -17.56 3.24 -39.67
CA LYS A 70 -18.67 3.72 -40.49
C LYS A 70 -18.28 3.89 -41.95
N LYS A 71 -17.07 4.37 -42.24
CA LYS A 71 -16.59 4.50 -43.61
C LYS A 71 -16.38 3.14 -44.28
N VAL A 72 -15.83 2.17 -43.55
CA VAL A 72 -15.66 0.79 -44.04
C VAL A 72 -17.01 0.17 -44.37
N LEU A 73 -18.01 0.35 -43.51
CA LEU A 73 -19.37 -0.17 -43.69
C LEU A 73 -20.13 0.42 -44.90
N LEU A 74 -19.61 1.48 -45.55
CA LEU A 74 -20.18 2.02 -46.79
C LEU A 74 -19.68 1.31 -48.06
N ASP A 75 -18.67 0.45 -47.95
CA ASP A 75 -18.14 -0.28 -49.10
C ASP A 75 -19.05 -1.48 -49.42
N SER A 76 -19.64 -1.45 -50.63
CA SER A 76 -20.57 -2.48 -51.10
C SER A 76 -19.92 -3.84 -51.38
N ASN A 77 -18.59 -3.92 -51.39
CA ASN A 77 -17.84 -5.15 -51.67
C ASN A 77 -17.24 -5.77 -50.39
N LEU A 78 -17.74 -5.42 -49.20
CA LEU A 78 -17.28 -6.03 -47.96
C LEU A 78 -17.56 -7.53 -47.94
N SER A 79 -16.58 -8.31 -47.48
CA SER A 79 -16.83 -9.71 -47.13
C SER A 79 -17.75 -9.80 -45.91
N GLU A 80 -18.47 -10.92 -45.78
CA GLU A 80 -19.33 -11.17 -44.63
C GLU A 80 -18.55 -11.10 -43.30
N ASP A 81 -17.34 -11.66 -43.24
CA ASP A 81 -16.48 -11.63 -42.05
C ASP A 81 -16.00 -10.21 -41.73
N SER A 82 -15.64 -9.42 -42.74
CA SER A 82 -15.26 -8.01 -42.57
C SER A 82 -16.46 -7.20 -42.06
N LEU A 83 -17.68 -7.49 -42.54
CA LEU A 83 -18.92 -6.83 -42.10
C LEU A 83 -19.19 -7.12 -40.62
N LYS A 84 -19.16 -8.40 -40.25
CA LYS A 84 -19.31 -8.88 -38.88
C LYS A 84 -18.32 -8.20 -37.94
N ASN A 85 -17.03 -8.25 -38.25
CA ASN A 85 -15.97 -7.65 -37.43
C ASN A 85 -16.09 -6.12 -37.34
N ALA A 86 -16.45 -5.44 -38.43
CA ALA A 86 -16.64 -3.99 -38.43
C ALA A 86 -17.81 -3.56 -37.54
N LYS A 87 -18.96 -4.27 -37.61
CA LYS A 87 -20.12 -3.98 -36.76
C LYS A 87 -19.86 -4.32 -35.29
N LEU A 88 -19.17 -5.42 -34.99
CA LEU A 88 -18.78 -5.75 -33.61
C LEU A 88 -17.85 -4.69 -33.01
N ASN A 89 -16.81 -4.26 -33.73
CA ASN A 89 -15.92 -3.20 -33.26
C ASN A 89 -16.66 -1.86 -33.11
N LEU A 90 -17.66 -1.60 -33.96
CA LEU A 90 -18.45 -0.38 -33.89
C LEU A 90 -19.37 -0.38 -32.66
N SER A 91 -19.99 -1.51 -32.33
CA SER A 91 -20.81 -1.63 -31.13
C SER A 91 -19.97 -1.50 -29.85
N VAL A 92 -18.74 -2.04 -29.84
CA VAL A 92 -17.76 -1.83 -28.75
C VAL A 92 -17.42 -0.36 -28.59
N ALA A 93 -17.14 0.35 -29.68
CA ALA A 93 -16.84 1.79 -29.65
C ALA A 93 -18.03 2.59 -29.08
N TYR A 94 -19.27 2.29 -29.50
CA TYR A 94 -20.45 2.94 -28.94
C TYR A 94 -20.64 2.63 -27.45
N ARG A 95 -20.40 1.40 -27.00
CA ARG A 95 -20.44 1.04 -25.58
C ARG A 95 -19.43 1.85 -24.77
N HIS A 96 -18.19 2.03 -25.26
CA HIS A 96 -17.19 2.83 -24.57
C HIS A 96 -17.52 4.34 -24.51
N LEU A 97 -18.31 4.86 -25.46
CA LEU A 97 -18.88 6.21 -25.37
C LEU A 97 -20.13 6.31 -24.48
N GLY A 98 -20.65 5.19 -23.97
CA GLY A 98 -21.93 5.13 -23.25
C GLY A 98 -23.16 5.23 -24.16
N GLU A 99 -22.99 5.14 -25.48
CA GLU A 99 -24.07 5.17 -26.47
C GLU A 99 -24.71 3.77 -26.65
N HIS A 100 -25.13 3.15 -25.54
CA HIS A 100 -25.57 1.75 -25.50
C HIS A 100 -26.74 1.43 -26.43
N LYS A 101 -27.64 2.39 -26.70
CA LYS A 101 -28.72 2.19 -27.67
C LYS A 101 -28.18 1.97 -29.09
N LYS A 102 -27.22 2.78 -29.54
CA LYS A 102 -26.61 2.60 -30.87
C LYS A 102 -25.82 1.30 -30.94
N ALA A 103 -25.22 0.87 -29.83
CA ALA A 103 -24.55 -0.42 -29.76
C ALA A 103 -25.54 -1.58 -29.95
N ILE A 104 -26.70 -1.53 -29.29
CA ILE A 104 -27.79 -2.51 -29.47
C ILE A 104 -28.27 -2.49 -30.92
N ASP A 105 -28.64 -1.31 -31.46
CA ASP A 105 -29.11 -1.19 -32.85
C ASP A 105 -28.10 -1.83 -33.84
N THR A 106 -26.79 -1.61 -33.62
CA THR A 106 -25.71 -2.18 -34.47
C THR A 106 -25.58 -3.71 -34.31
N LEU A 107 -25.81 -4.24 -33.11
CA LEU A 107 -25.73 -5.67 -32.81
C LEU A 107 -26.96 -6.43 -33.32
N GLU A 108 -28.15 -5.83 -33.27
CA GLU A 108 -29.40 -6.40 -33.80
C GLU A 108 -29.31 -6.59 -35.32
N GLU A 109 -28.61 -5.70 -36.03
CA GLU A 109 -28.33 -5.89 -37.46
C GLU A 109 -27.43 -7.10 -37.77
N LEU A 110 -26.87 -7.79 -36.76
CA LEU A 110 -26.11 -9.03 -36.92
C LEU A 110 -26.93 -10.28 -36.56
N GLU A 111 -28.19 -10.14 -36.12
CA GLU A 111 -29.05 -11.27 -35.75
C GLU A 111 -29.31 -12.22 -36.92
N GLU A 112 -29.27 -11.74 -38.17
CA GLU A 112 -29.42 -12.60 -39.34
C GLU A 112 -28.30 -13.66 -39.49
N PHE A 113 -27.15 -13.42 -38.85
CA PHE A 113 -26.02 -14.35 -38.84
C PHE A 113 -25.96 -15.22 -37.58
N TYR A 114 -27.01 -15.19 -36.77
CA TYR A 114 -27.06 -15.87 -35.49
C TYR A 114 -27.35 -17.36 -35.67
N ASP A 115 -26.44 -18.22 -35.21
CA ASP A 115 -26.60 -19.68 -35.24
C ASP A 115 -26.78 -20.31 -33.85
N GLY A 116 -26.86 -19.47 -32.80
CA GLY A 116 -27.12 -19.89 -31.42
C GLY A 116 -25.90 -20.41 -30.67
N GLU A 117 -25.01 -21.13 -31.33
CA GLU A 117 -23.94 -21.89 -30.67
C GLU A 117 -22.53 -21.34 -30.94
N SER A 118 -22.32 -20.63 -32.05
CA SER A 118 -20.98 -20.17 -32.44
C SER A 118 -20.38 -19.17 -31.45
N ASP A 119 -19.06 -19.08 -31.50
CA ASP A 119 -18.32 -18.07 -30.74
C ASP A 119 -18.77 -16.65 -31.06
N PHE A 120 -19.16 -16.41 -32.30
CA PHE A 120 -19.70 -15.16 -32.80
C PHE A 120 -21.05 -14.85 -32.14
N SER A 121 -21.99 -15.81 -32.16
CA SER A 121 -23.29 -15.68 -31.50
C SER A 121 -23.16 -15.38 -30.00
N GLN A 122 -22.29 -16.10 -29.29
CA GLN A 122 -22.06 -15.86 -27.87
C GLN A 122 -21.47 -14.47 -27.59
N TYR A 123 -20.62 -13.94 -28.47
CA TYR A 123 -20.07 -12.59 -28.35
C TYR A 123 -21.11 -11.49 -28.54
N ILE A 124 -22.01 -11.67 -29.51
CA ILE A 124 -23.16 -10.76 -29.71
C ILE A 124 -24.04 -10.76 -28.49
N LEU A 125 -24.46 -11.93 -28.00
CA LEU A 125 -25.31 -12.06 -26.81
C LEU A 125 -24.69 -11.36 -25.59
N ASN A 126 -23.42 -11.63 -25.30
CA ASN A 126 -22.73 -10.98 -24.19
C ASN A 126 -22.68 -9.45 -24.37
N SER A 127 -22.42 -8.96 -25.58
CA SER A 127 -22.37 -7.52 -25.87
C SER A 127 -23.74 -6.83 -25.78
N LEU A 128 -24.80 -7.51 -26.20
CA LEU A 128 -26.19 -7.07 -26.03
C LEU A 128 -26.56 -7.02 -24.55
N ALA A 129 -26.29 -8.08 -23.79
CA ALA A 129 -26.58 -8.17 -22.36
C ALA A 129 -25.89 -7.05 -21.57
N ILE A 130 -24.61 -6.77 -21.83
CA ILE A 130 -23.89 -5.64 -21.20
C ILE A 130 -24.55 -4.30 -21.54
N SER A 131 -25.05 -4.12 -22.76
CA SER A 131 -25.71 -2.88 -23.18
C SER A 131 -27.11 -2.73 -22.57
N TYR A 132 -27.87 -3.83 -22.44
CA TYR A 132 -29.14 -3.87 -21.73
C TYR A 132 -28.95 -3.55 -20.24
N GLU A 133 -27.94 -4.15 -19.59
CA GLU A 133 -27.60 -3.87 -18.19
C GLU A 133 -27.28 -2.39 -17.97
N ALA A 134 -26.46 -1.80 -18.84
CA ALA A 134 -26.08 -0.38 -18.74
C ALA A 134 -27.26 0.58 -18.94
N LEU A 135 -28.30 0.18 -19.68
CA LEU A 135 -29.55 0.93 -19.85
C LEU A 135 -30.58 0.68 -18.73
N GLY A 136 -30.31 -0.25 -17.82
CA GLY A 136 -31.21 -0.62 -16.73
C GLY A 136 -32.24 -1.70 -17.07
N PHE A 137 -32.13 -2.34 -18.25
CA PHE A 137 -32.98 -3.45 -18.68
C PHE A 137 -32.44 -4.78 -18.13
N TYR A 138 -32.50 -4.91 -16.80
CA TYR A 138 -31.85 -6.02 -16.09
C TYR A 138 -32.47 -7.38 -16.41
N ASP A 139 -33.79 -7.44 -16.62
CA ASP A 139 -34.48 -8.70 -16.93
C ASP A 139 -34.10 -9.24 -18.31
N GLU A 140 -33.99 -8.35 -19.32
CA GLU A 140 -33.51 -8.69 -20.65
C GLU A 140 -32.07 -9.21 -20.60
N SER A 141 -31.19 -8.50 -19.88
CA SER A 141 -29.80 -8.94 -19.69
C SER A 141 -29.71 -10.30 -19.00
N CYS A 142 -30.47 -10.51 -17.92
CA CYS A 142 -30.51 -11.80 -17.22
C CYS A 142 -31.01 -12.92 -18.13
N ARG A 143 -32.07 -12.71 -18.91
CA ARG A 143 -32.59 -13.71 -19.86
C ARG A 143 -31.54 -14.15 -20.87
N ILE A 144 -30.76 -13.21 -21.40
CA ILE A 144 -29.66 -13.53 -22.32
C ILE A 144 -28.59 -14.39 -21.62
N TYR A 145 -28.16 -14.00 -20.41
CA TYR A 145 -27.17 -14.78 -19.68
C TYR A 145 -27.69 -16.15 -19.25
N GLU A 146 -28.98 -16.29 -18.91
CA GLU A 146 -29.59 -17.60 -18.63
C GLU A 146 -29.55 -18.53 -19.83
N SER A 147 -29.92 -18.04 -21.01
CA SER A 147 -29.84 -18.80 -22.26
C SER A 147 -28.38 -19.19 -22.59
N LEU A 148 -27.44 -18.27 -22.39
CA LEU A 148 -26.02 -18.51 -22.62
C LEU A 148 -25.45 -19.55 -21.66
N LEU A 149 -25.81 -19.50 -20.37
CA LEU A 149 -25.40 -20.49 -19.36
C LEU A 149 -25.98 -21.88 -19.67
N GLU A 150 -27.26 -21.98 -20.05
CA GLU A 150 -27.91 -23.23 -20.44
C GLU A 150 -27.23 -23.86 -21.68
N SER A 151 -26.80 -23.04 -22.63
CA SER A 151 -26.04 -23.52 -23.80
C SER A 151 -24.69 -24.15 -23.40
N TRP A 152 -24.08 -23.69 -22.31
CA TRP A 152 -22.78 -24.18 -21.85
C TRP A 152 -22.87 -25.47 -21.04
N GLU A 153 -23.96 -25.72 -20.33
CA GLU A 153 -24.19 -26.97 -19.57
C GLU A 153 -24.19 -28.19 -20.50
N ASN A 154 -24.71 -28.01 -21.72
CA ASN A 154 -24.83 -29.08 -22.71
C ASN A 154 -23.57 -29.27 -23.57
N VAL A 155 -22.57 -28.39 -23.43
CA VAL A 155 -21.37 -28.37 -24.27
C VAL A 155 -20.11 -28.38 -23.42
N ASN A 156 -19.40 -29.50 -23.41
CA ASN A 156 -18.14 -29.62 -22.70
C ASN A 156 -17.06 -28.74 -23.38
N CYS A 157 -16.38 -27.91 -22.57
CA CYS A 157 -15.39 -26.94 -23.05
C CYS A 157 -14.16 -27.67 -23.64
N LYS A 158 -13.90 -27.53 -24.95
CA LYS A 158 -12.85 -28.28 -25.64
C LYS A 158 -11.51 -27.55 -25.63
N SER A 159 -11.51 -26.22 -25.70
CA SER A 159 -10.29 -25.42 -25.80
C SER A 159 -10.00 -24.62 -24.52
N SER A 160 -8.72 -24.30 -24.31
CA SER A 160 -8.30 -23.35 -23.26
C SER A 160 -8.92 -21.96 -23.45
N GLU A 161 -9.16 -21.56 -24.69
CA GLU A 161 -9.69 -20.24 -25.03
C GLU A 161 -11.18 -20.14 -24.68
N ASP A 162 -11.93 -21.22 -24.94
CA ASP A 162 -13.35 -21.32 -24.61
C ASP A 162 -13.56 -21.18 -23.10
N ARG A 163 -12.71 -21.85 -22.29
CA ARG A 163 -12.76 -21.78 -20.82
C ARG A 163 -12.51 -20.36 -20.31
N LYS A 164 -11.51 -19.67 -20.88
CA LYS A 164 -11.21 -18.26 -20.53
C LYS A 164 -12.40 -17.36 -20.86
N LYS A 165 -12.94 -17.48 -22.07
CA LYS A 165 -14.10 -16.70 -22.52
C LYS A 165 -15.32 -16.89 -21.61
N ARG A 166 -15.65 -18.15 -21.26
CA ARG A 166 -16.71 -18.45 -20.29
C ARG A 166 -16.44 -17.80 -18.93
N GLY A 167 -15.22 -17.91 -18.43
CA GLY A 167 -14.79 -17.26 -17.20
C GLY A 167 -15.00 -15.75 -17.21
N ILE A 168 -14.65 -15.06 -18.31
CA ILE A 168 -14.84 -13.61 -18.46
C ILE A 168 -16.34 -13.26 -18.53
N TYR A 169 -17.13 -14.00 -19.31
CA TYR A 169 -18.55 -13.73 -19.48
C TYR A 169 -19.35 -13.96 -18.20
N LEU A 170 -18.94 -14.92 -17.36
CA LEU A 170 -19.50 -15.13 -16.03
C LEU A 170 -19.32 -13.91 -15.11
N ILE A 171 -18.29 -13.08 -15.31
CA ILE A 171 -18.12 -11.83 -14.56
C ILE A 171 -19.26 -10.86 -14.87
N GLU A 172 -19.58 -10.71 -16.16
CA GLU A 172 -20.63 -9.82 -16.65
C GLU A 172 -22.03 -10.37 -16.37
N ALA A 173 -22.21 -11.70 -16.44
CA ALA A 173 -23.42 -12.39 -16.01
C ALA A 173 -23.72 -12.11 -14.54
N GLY A 174 -22.72 -12.30 -13.67
CA GLY A 174 -22.88 -12.02 -12.25
C GLY A 174 -23.22 -10.56 -11.95
N LYS A 175 -22.64 -9.61 -12.72
CA LYS A 175 -23.01 -8.18 -12.63
C LYS A 175 -24.49 -7.97 -12.94
N SER A 176 -24.99 -8.58 -14.01
CA SER A 176 -26.39 -8.46 -14.43
C SER A 176 -27.35 -9.04 -13.40
N PHE A 177 -27.07 -10.25 -12.87
CA PHE A 177 -27.87 -10.83 -11.79
C PHE A 177 -27.84 -9.99 -10.51
N HIS A 178 -26.69 -9.42 -10.16
CA HIS A 178 -26.58 -8.52 -9.01
C HIS A 178 -27.41 -7.25 -9.20
N SER A 179 -27.35 -6.62 -10.38
CA SER A 179 -28.18 -5.46 -10.73
C SER A 179 -29.68 -5.81 -10.71
N ASN A 180 -30.06 -7.05 -11.05
CA ASN A 180 -31.42 -7.57 -10.90
C ASN A 180 -31.76 -8.06 -9.48
N LYS A 181 -30.91 -7.79 -8.48
CA LYS A 181 -31.05 -8.19 -7.06
C LYS A 181 -31.03 -9.71 -6.81
N ASN A 182 -30.68 -10.53 -7.79
CA ASN A 182 -30.42 -11.95 -7.59
C ASN A 182 -28.96 -12.15 -7.11
N ILE A 183 -28.73 -11.84 -5.84
CA ILE A 183 -27.39 -11.83 -5.24
C ILE A 183 -26.76 -13.23 -5.19
N GLU A 184 -27.57 -14.27 -4.97
CA GLU A 184 -27.09 -15.65 -4.88
C GLU A 184 -26.52 -16.11 -6.22
N LYS A 185 -27.29 -15.95 -7.31
CA LYS A 185 -26.84 -16.31 -8.66
C LYS A 185 -25.67 -15.44 -9.14
N ALA A 186 -25.60 -14.18 -8.69
CA ALA A 186 -24.46 -13.32 -8.96
C ALA A 186 -23.16 -13.85 -8.36
N ILE A 187 -23.19 -14.22 -7.07
CA ILE A 187 -22.04 -14.79 -6.36
C ILE A 187 -21.65 -16.14 -6.97
N GLU A 188 -22.62 -16.97 -7.36
CA GLU A 188 -22.39 -18.23 -8.07
C GLU A 188 -21.62 -17.98 -9.38
N CYS A 189 -22.10 -17.07 -10.23
CA CYS A 189 -21.44 -16.74 -11.49
C CYS A 189 -20.00 -16.25 -11.28
N TRP A 190 -19.76 -15.35 -10.33
CA TRP A 190 -18.40 -14.88 -10.04
C TRP A 190 -17.50 -15.96 -9.42
N THR A 191 -18.06 -16.88 -8.65
CA THR A 191 -17.30 -18.01 -8.09
C THR A 191 -16.87 -18.96 -9.21
N SER A 192 -17.81 -19.34 -10.09
CA SER A 192 -17.50 -20.15 -11.27
C SER A 192 -16.53 -19.44 -12.20
N SER A 193 -16.64 -18.13 -12.38
CA SER A 193 -15.65 -17.33 -13.13
C SER A 193 -14.23 -17.53 -12.59
N ILE A 194 -14.05 -17.46 -11.27
CA ILE A 194 -12.76 -17.68 -10.63
C ILE A 194 -12.27 -19.10 -10.90
N GLU A 195 -13.13 -20.12 -10.81
CA GLU A 195 -12.77 -21.51 -11.09
C GLU A 195 -12.24 -21.69 -12.51
N TYR A 196 -12.93 -21.14 -13.52
CA TYR A 196 -12.49 -21.18 -14.92
C TYR A 196 -11.14 -20.47 -15.14
N LEU A 197 -10.92 -19.34 -14.46
CA LEU A 197 -9.76 -18.47 -14.70
C LEU A 197 -8.54 -18.84 -13.84
N GLN A 198 -8.74 -19.51 -12.70
CA GLN A 198 -7.68 -19.84 -11.76
C GLN A 198 -6.62 -20.78 -12.36
N GLU A 199 -7.00 -21.61 -13.35
CA GLU A 199 -6.07 -22.43 -14.14
C GLU A 199 -5.00 -21.59 -14.88
N PHE A 200 -5.29 -20.30 -15.13
CA PHE A 200 -4.47 -19.36 -15.90
C PHE A 200 -3.93 -18.21 -15.03
N SER A 201 -3.83 -18.44 -13.71
CA SER A 201 -3.79 -17.42 -12.65
C SER A 201 -2.87 -16.21 -12.84
N GLU A 202 -1.76 -16.31 -13.60
CA GLU A 202 -0.89 -15.15 -13.88
C GLU A 202 -1.39 -14.27 -15.03
N SER A 203 -1.88 -14.84 -16.14
CA SER A 203 -2.42 -14.05 -17.25
C SER A 203 -3.80 -13.47 -16.96
N GLU A 204 -4.58 -14.12 -16.09
CA GLU A 204 -5.97 -13.73 -15.79
C GLU A 204 -6.14 -13.14 -14.38
N ALA A 205 -5.05 -12.72 -13.75
CA ALA A 205 -5.08 -12.12 -12.41
C ALA A 205 -5.99 -10.88 -12.32
N GLU A 206 -6.13 -10.11 -13.41
CA GLU A 206 -7.04 -8.96 -13.49
C GLU A 206 -8.50 -9.40 -13.37
N HIS A 207 -8.94 -10.33 -14.23
CA HIS A 207 -10.31 -10.85 -14.24
C HIS A 207 -10.68 -11.53 -12.92
N ILE A 208 -9.77 -12.34 -12.36
CA ILE A 208 -9.97 -12.96 -11.03
C ILE A 208 -10.09 -11.88 -9.95
N GLY A 209 -9.23 -10.85 -10.00
CA GLY A 209 -9.29 -9.72 -9.08
C GLY A 209 -10.63 -8.99 -9.16
N ARG A 210 -11.18 -8.82 -10.36
CA ARG A 210 -12.50 -8.20 -10.62
C ARG A 210 -13.64 -9.05 -10.05
N ALA A 211 -13.66 -10.35 -10.35
CA ALA A 211 -14.67 -11.27 -9.82
C ALA A 211 -14.70 -11.28 -8.29
N ARG A 212 -13.53 -11.31 -7.64
CA ARG A 212 -13.41 -11.23 -6.17
C ARG A 212 -13.90 -9.90 -5.61
N ALA A 213 -13.59 -8.79 -6.27
CA ALA A 213 -14.10 -7.48 -5.84
C ALA A 213 -15.63 -7.40 -5.91
N ASN A 214 -16.24 -8.04 -6.92
CA ASN A 214 -17.69 -8.11 -7.04
C ASN A 214 -18.33 -8.99 -5.94
N ILE A 215 -17.78 -10.19 -5.70
CA ILE A 215 -18.20 -11.05 -4.59
C ILE A 215 -18.10 -10.30 -3.26
N ALA A 216 -16.97 -9.63 -3.03
CA ALA A 216 -16.76 -8.80 -1.86
C ALA A 216 -17.86 -7.76 -1.70
N PHE A 217 -18.15 -7.00 -2.75
CA PHE A 217 -19.18 -5.96 -2.69
C PHE A 217 -20.57 -6.51 -2.35
N ALA A 218 -20.96 -7.63 -2.97
CA ALA A 218 -22.22 -8.31 -2.66
C ALA A 218 -22.27 -8.78 -1.20
N LYS A 219 -21.19 -9.40 -0.71
CA LYS A 219 -21.09 -9.88 0.68
C LYS A 219 -21.07 -8.75 1.70
N LEU A 220 -20.40 -7.64 1.43
CA LEU A 220 -20.37 -6.44 2.28
C LEU A 220 -21.75 -5.77 2.41
N GLY A 221 -22.64 -5.99 1.44
CA GLY A 221 -24.03 -5.56 1.47
C GLY A 221 -24.95 -6.42 2.33
N SER A 222 -24.52 -7.61 2.77
CA SER A 222 -25.31 -8.51 3.64
C SER A 222 -25.56 -7.88 5.01
N ASP A 223 -26.65 -8.25 5.69
CA ASP A 223 -26.89 -7.85 7.09
C ASP A 223 -26.03 -8.62 8.10
N LYS A 224 -25.54 -9.81 7.71
CA LYS A 224 -24.78 -10.70 8.61
C LYS A 224 -23.31 -10.27 8.70
N GLU A 225 -22.81 -10.01 9.90
CA GLU A 225 -21.41 -9.60 10.12
C GLU A 225 -20.39 -10.67 9.67
N SER A 226 -20.72 -11.97 9.82
CA SER A 226 -19.84 -13.05 9.34
C SER A 226 -19.62 -12.99 7.83
N ILE A 227 -20.69 -12.75 7.07
CA ILE A 227 -20.63 -12.62 5.60
C ILE A 227 -19.89 -11.34 5.21
N GLN A 228 -20.09 -10.25 5.94
CA GLN A 228 -19.33 -9.02 5.72
C GLN A 228 -17.82 -9.24 5.95
N LYS A 229 -17.41 -10.02 6.96
CA LYS A 229 -16.00 -10.37 7.18
C LYS A 229 -15.42 -11.17 6.01
N GLU A 230 -16.15 -12.13 5.47
CA GLU A 230 -15.75 -12.82 4.24
C GLU A 230 -15.64 -11.84 3.06
N GLY A 231 -16.56 -10.88 2.95
CA GLY A 231 -16.51 -9.83 1.93
C GLY A 231 -15.26 -8.95 2.03
N ILE A 232 -14.81 -8.63 3.26
CA ILE A 232 -13.54 -7.93 3.48
C ILE A 232 -12.41 -8.81 2.94
N ASN A 233 -12.30 -10.07 3.37
CA ASN A 233 -11.25 -11.00 2.92
C ASN A 233 -11.15 -11.12 1.40
N GLU A 234 -12.29 -11.21 0.71
CA GLU A 234 -12.33 -11.25 -0.76
C GLU A 234 -11.79 -9.96 -1.40
N LEU A 235 -12.06 -8.81 -0.81
CA LEU A 235 -11.56 -7.52 -1.28
C LEU A 235 -10.05 -7.37 -1.03
N GLU A 236 -9.53 -7.97 0.04
CA GLU A 236 -8.09 -8.04 0.30
C GLU A 236 -7.37 -8.92 -0.72
N GLU A 237 -7.92 -10.10 -1.01
CA GLU A 237 -7.37 -10.98 -2.05
C GLU A 237 -7.38 -10.32 -3.42
N SER A 238 -8.47 -9.63 -3.75
CA SER A 238 -8.56 -8.80 -4.94
C SER A 238 -7.46 -7.74 -4.97
N SER A 239 -7.23 -7.05 -3.84
CA SER A 239 -6.22 -6.00 -3.71
C SER A 239 -4.79 -6.55 -3.85
N ARG A 240 -4.50 -7.73 -3.28
CA ARG A 240 -3.22 -8.43 -3.44
C ARG A 240 -2.91 -8.74 -4.90
N ARG A 241 -3.91 -9.25 -5.62
CA ARG A 241 -3.77 -9.59 -7.04
C ARG A 241 -3.53 -8.35 -7.90
N LYS A 242 -4.35 -7.31 -7.70
CA LYS A 242 -4.22 -6.03 -8.40
C LYS A 242 -2.84 -5.39 -8.15
N LEU A 243 -2.34 -5.46 -6.92
CA LEU A 243 -0.99 -5.03 -6.61
C LEU A 243 0.08 -5.85 -7.35
N LYS A 244 -0.04 -7.19 -7.38
CA LYS A 244 0.92 -8.08 -8.06
C LYS A 244 1.06 -7.75 -9.55
N ILE A 245 -0.03 -7.37 -10.21
CA ILE A 245 -0.06 -7.03 -11.64
C ILE A 245 0.14 -5.54 -11.94
N GLY A 246 0.29 -4.70 -10.91
CA GLY A 246 0.43 -3.25 -11.08
C GLY A 246 -0.86 -2.52 -11.50
N ASP A 247 -2.03 -3.11 -11.25
CA ASP A 247 -3.34 -2.49 -11.47
C ASP A 247 -3.66 -1.48 -10.34
N ALA A 248 -3.00 -0.32 -10.42
CA ALA A 248 -3.19 0.77 -9.46
C ALA A 248 -4.62 1.32 -9.46
N GLN A 249 -5.28 1.33 -10.62
CA GLN A 249 -6.65 1.83 -10.77
C GLN A 249 -7.67 0.90 -10.10
N GLY A 250 -7.57 -0.40 -10.35
CA GLY A 250 -8.42 -1.37 -9.69
C GLY A 250 -8.18 -1.39 -8.19
N LEU A 251 -6.95 -1.15 -7.73
CA LEU A 251 -6.63 -1.07 -6.31
C LEU A 251 -7.28 0.16 -5.65
N ALA A 252 -7.26 1.32 -6.33
CA ALA A 252 -7.96 2.52 -5.90
C ALA A 252 -9.47 2.25 -5.72
N ASN A 253 -10.09 1.58 -6.70
CA ASN A 253 -11.51 1.21 -6.64
C ASN A 253 -11.84 0.29 -5.45
N ASN A 254 -10.96 -0.67 -5.13
CA ASN A 254 -11.14 -1.52 -3.95
C ASN A 254 -11.10 -0.70 -2.65
N TYR A 255 -10.18 0.26 -2.55
CA TYR A 255 -10.12 1.17 -1.40
C TYR A 255 -11.35 2.08 -1.32
N CYS A 256 -11.86 2.58 -2.45
CA CYS A 256 -13.12 3.33 -2.48
C CYS A 256 -14.29 2.51 -1.91
N ASN A 257 -14.38 1.23 -2.29
CA ASN A 257 -15.41 0.32 -1.80
C ASN A 257 -15.28 0.05 -0.30
N LEU A 258 -14.07 -0.18 0.22
CA LEU A 258 -13.82 -0.31 1.66
C LEU A 258 -14.18 0.97 2.41
N GLY A 259 -13.78 2.13 1.89
CA GLY A 259 -14.13 3.42 2.46
C GLY A 259 -15.64 3.59 2.59
N THR A 260 -16.38 3.22 1.54
CA THR A 260 -17.85 3.26 1.51
C THR A 260 -18.49 2.29 2.48
N TYR A 261 -17.97 1.07 2.60
CA TYR A 261 -18.43 0.10 3.58
C TYR A 261 -18.25 0.63 5.00
N PHE A 262 -17.05 1.09 5.37
CA PHE A 262 -16.78 1.61 6.70
C PHE A 262 -17.58 2.87 7.02
N ARG A 263 -17.80 3.75 6.01
CA ARG A 263 -18.69 4.91 6.14
C ARG A 263 -20.12 4.48 6.49
N LYS A 264 -20.69 3.49 5.78
CA LYS A 264 -22.02 2.94 6.08
C LYS A 264 -22.10 2.32 7.48
N LYS A 265 -20.99 1.74 7.97
CA LYS A 265 -20.85 1.25 9.35
C LYS A 265 -20.58 2.36 10.38
N LYS A 266 -20.57 3.63 9.97
CA LYS A 266 -20.26 4.81 10.81
C LYS A 266 -18.86 4.75 11.45
N ARG A 267 -17.95 3.98 10.84
CA ARG A 267 -16.52 3.89 11.17
C ARG A 267 -15.74 4.87 10.29
N TYR A 268 -15.99 6.15 10.55
CA TYR A 268 -15.57 7.24 9.69
C TYR A 268 -14.05 7.40 9.59
N ALA A 269 -13.27 7.13 10.63
CA ALA A 269 -11.81 7.26 10.55
C ALA A 269 -11.20 6.18 9.63
N ARG A 270 -11.70 4.94 9.70
CA ARG A 270 -11.34 3.90 8.71
C ARG A 270 -11.75 4.31 7.30
N ALA A 271 -12.97 4.83 7.14
CA ALA A 271 -13.45 5.32 5.84
C ALA A 271 -12.54 6.41 5.25
N ILE A 272 -12.15 7.41 6.06
CA ILE A 272 -11.20 8.46 5.67
C ILE A 272 -9.89 7.85 5.19
N SER A 273 -9.36 6.87 5.92
CA SER A 273 -8.09 6.24 5.58
C SER A 273 -8.13 5.57 4.20
N TYR A 274 -9.17 4.79 3.93
CA TYR A 274 -9.35 4.14 2.64
C TYR A 274 -9.64 5.13 1.50
N TYR A 275 -10.49 6.15 1.73
CA TYR A 275 -10.71 7.19 0.73
C TYR A 275 -9.44 8.00 0.44
N ARG A 276 -8.54 8.20 1.42
CA ARG A 276 -7.24 8.86 1.17
C ARG A 276 -6.33 8.01 0.29
N LYS A 277 -6.34 6.69 0.46
CA LYS A 277 -5.58 5.78 -0.40
C LYS A 277 -6.09 5.78 -1.83
N ASP A 278 -7.41 5.67 -1.98
CA ASP A 278 -8.08 5.78 -3.27
C ASP A 278 -7.71 7.09 -3.95
N LEU A 279 -7.86 8.23 -3.24
CA LEU A 279 -7.51 9.54 -3.77
C LEU A 279 -6.05 9.61 -4.22
N PHE A 280 -5.11 9.14 -3.40
CA PHE A 280 -3.69 9.13 -3.73
C PHE A 280 -3.38 8.29 -4.97
N LEU A 281 -3.93 7.07 -5.07
CA LEU A 281 -3.72 6.21 -6.22
C LEU A 281 -4.37 6.78 -7.49
N SER A 282 -5.59 7.30 -7.38
CA SER A 282 -6.30 7.94 -8.49
C SER A 282 -5.57 9.20 -8.99
N GLU A 283 -4.94 9.97 -8.09
CA GLU A 283 -4.04 11.08 -8.43
C GLU A 283 -2.77 10.60 -9.14
N MET A 284 -2.13 9.52 -8.66
CA MET A 284 -0.95 8.95 -9.30
C MET A 284 -1.22 8.42 -10.71
N VAL A 285 -2.38 7.77 -10.91
CA VAL A 285 -2.81 7.26 -12.22
C VAL A 285 -3.30 8.39 -13.13
N GLY A 286 -3.71 9.52 -12.56
CA GLY A 286 -4.26 10.66 -13.29
C GLY A 286 -5.72 10.48 -13.69
N ASN A 287 -6.46 9.57 -13.05
CA ASN A 287 -7.87 9.33 -13.32
C ASN A 287 -8.75 10.36 -12.62
N LYS A 288 -9.02 11.46 -13.32
CA LYS A 288 -9.81 12.58 -12.79
C LYS A 288 -11.23 12.22 -12.38
N ARG A 289 -11.86 11.23 -13.04
CA ARG A 289 -13.24 10.82 -12.72
C ARG A 289 -13.28 10.12 -11.37
N ASP A 290 -12.31 9.25 -11.10
CA ASP A 290 -12.23 8.56 -9.80
C ASP A 290 -11.84 9.54 -8.69
N ILE A 291 -10.89 10.45 -8.92
CA ILE A 291 -10.60 11.55 -7.97
C ILE A 291 -11.87 12.31 -7.59
N ALA A 292 -12.69 12.71 -8.57
CA ALA A 292 -13.92 13.43 -8.32
C ALA A 292 -14.95 12.59 -7.54
N SER A 293 -15.07 11.29 -7.84
CA SER A 293 -15.90 10.33 -7.11
C SER A 293 -15.47 10.20 -5.64
N THR A 294 -14.17 10.02 -5.38
CA THR A 294 -13.61 9.93 -4.03
C THR A 294 -13.84 11.22 -3.24
N LEU A 295 -13.71 12.38 -3.87
CA LEU A 295 -14.01 13.67 -3.26
C LEU A 295 -15.51 13.81 -2.90
N GLY A 296 -16.41 13.34 -3.75
CA GLY A 296 -17.85 13.27 -3.44
C GLY A 296 -18.16 12.34 -2.24
N ASN A 297 -17.44 11.21 -2.15
CA ASN A 297 -17.54 10.30 -1.01
C ASN A 297 -17.03 10.94 0.29
N PHE A 298 -15.90 11.65 0.25
CA PHE A 298 -15.44 12.47 1.37
C PHE A 298 -16.48 13.50 1.77
N ALA A 299 -17.10 14.18 0.80
CA ALA A 299 -18.10 15.20 1.08
C ALA A 299 -19.33 14.64 1.79
N THR A 300 -19.82 13.49 1.33
CA THR A 300 -20.93 12.77 1.94
C THR A 300 -20.60 12.40 3.39
N MET A 301 -19.42 11.84 3.61
CA MET A 301 -18.95 11.47 4.94
C MET A 301 -18.77 12.69 5.86
N TYR A 302 -18.22 13.79 5.37
CA TYR A 302 -18.12 15.03 6.15
C TYR A 302 -19.50 15.63 6.44
N ALA A 303 -20.48 15.47 5.55
CA ALA A 303 -21.86 15.87 5.83
C ALA A 303 -22.47 15.04 6.97
N GLU A 304 -22.25 13.71 6.99
CA GLU A 304 -22.68 12.81 8.06
C GLU A 304 -22.04 13.16 9.41
N LEU A 305 -20.77 13.62 9.40
CA LEU A 305 -20.06 14.16 10.57
C LEU A 305 -20.44 15.61 10.92
N LYS A 306 -21.41 16.21 10.23
CA LYS A 306 -21.80 17.64 10.37
C LYS A 306 -20.63 18.61 10.18
N GLN A 307 -19.64 18.18 9.41
CA GLN A 307 -18.43 18.90 9.01
C GLN A 307 -18.64 19.58 7.65
N PHE A 308 -19.70 20.38 7.55
CA PHE A 308 -20.18 20.94 6.28
C PHE A 308 -19.15 21.82 5.54
N LYS A 309 -18.22 22.47 6.25
CA LYS A 309 -17.16 23.26 5.62
C LYS A 309 -16.23 22.37 4.79
N GLN A 310 -15.72 21.28 5.37
CA GLN A 310 -14.87 20.33 4.63
C GLN A 310 -15.64 19.67 3.49
N GLY A 311 -16.89 19.26 3.72
CA GLY A 311 -17.70 18.65 2.66
C GLY A 311 -17.91 19.54 1.43
N ARG A 312 -18.17 20.84 1.63
CA ARG A 312 -18.26 21.81 0.53
C ARG A 312 -16.95 22.01 -0.21
N GLU A 313 -15.82 21.98 0.50
CA GLU A 313 -14.51 22.12 -0.15
C GLU A 313 -14.24 20.94 -1.08
N MET A 314 -14.52 19.71 -0.64
CA MET A 314 -14.34 18.51 -1.45
C MET A 314 -15.25 18.54 -2.69
N LEU A 315 -16.52 18.91 -2.55
CA LEU A 315 -17.44 19.03 -3.70
C LEU A 315 -17.05 20.10 -4.70
N ARG A 316 -16.49 21.23 -4.25
CA ARG A 316 -15.99 22.24 -5.18
C ARG A 316 -14.83 21.71 -6.02
N LYS A 317 -13.91 20.95 -5.41
CA LYS A 317 -12.82 20.29 -6.15
C LYS A 317 -13.37 19.24 -7.14
N ALA A 318 -14.32 18.41 -6.72
CA ALA A 318 -14.97 17.44 -7.59
C ALA A 318 -15.71 18.10 -8.76
N LYS A 319 -16.43 19.21 -8.51
CA LYS A 319 -17.15 19.99 -9.53
C LYS A 319 -16.20 20.57 -10.57
N LEU A 320 -15.06 21.13 -10.17
CA LEU A 320 -14.03 21.63 -11.10
C LEU A 320 -13.49 20.51 -11.99
N LEU A 321 -13.22 19.33 -11.42
CA LEU A 321 -12.79 18.17 -12.22
C LEU A 321 -13.86 17.72 -13.20
N ALA A 322 -15.14 17.76 -12.81
CA ALA A 322 -16.26 17.44 -13.71
C ALA A 322 -16.35 18.43 -14.88
N GLU A 323 -16.12 19.73 -14.64
CA GLU A 323 -16.04 20.76 -15.69
C GLU A 323 -14.86 20.50 -16.63
N GLU A 324 -13.68 20.18 -16.10
CA GLU A 324 -12.50 19.83 -16.90
C GLU A 324 -12.74 18.58 -17.77
N LEU A 325 -13.52 17.63 -17.28
CA LEU A 325 -13.90 16.41 -17.99
C LEU A 325 -15.05 16.63 -19.00
N SER A 326 -15.72 17.79 -18.95
CA SER A 326 -16.99 18.01 -19.66
C SER A 326 -18.04 16.92 -19.33
N ASP A 327 -18.07 16.49 -18.07
CA ASP A 327 -18.99 15.48 -17.55
C ASP A 327 -20.18 16.17 -16.85
N ASP A 328 -21.20 16.50 -17.63
CA ASP A 328 -22.41 17.21 -17.15
C ASP A 328 -23.15 16.44 -16.05
N MET A 329 -23.13 15.09 -16.11
CA MET A 329 -23.78 14.24 -15.12
C MET A 329 -23.06 14.35 -13.77
N LEU A 330 -21.73 14.20 -13.77
CA LEU A 330 -20.93 14.32 -12.56
C LEU A 330 -21.01 15.74 -11.98
N HIS A 331 -21.01 16.75 -12.84
CA HIS A 331 -21.20 18.15 -12.45
C HIS A 331 -22.55 18.34 -11.74
N HIS A 332 -23.64 17.83 -12.32
CA HIS A 332 -24.97 17.88 -11.73
C HIS A 332 -25.04 17.16 -10.38
N ILE A 333 -24.44 15.96 -10.26
CA ILE A 333 -24.36 15.21 -9.00
C ILE A 333 -23.65 16.04 -7.92
N CYS A 334 -22.51 16.65 -8.26
CA CYS A 334 -21.77 17.51 -7.33
C CYS A 334 -22.61 18.71 -6.86
N GLU A 335 -23.38 19.30 -7.76
CA GLU A 335 -24.25 20.43 -7.45
C GLU A 335 -25.44 20.04 -6.55
N GLN A 336 -26.07 18.89 -6.82
CA GLN A 336 -27.12 18.33 -5.96
C GLN A 336 -26.59 18.04 -4.55
N GLN A 337 -25.41 17.41 -4.43
CA GLN A 337 -24.80 17.16 -3.12
C GLN A 337 -24.42 18.46 -2.40
N LEU A 338 -24.00 19.50 -3.13
CA LEU A 338 -23.68 20.79 -2.53
C LEU A 338 -24.93 21.48 -1.98
N ASN A 339 -26.04 21.40 -2.72
CA ASN A 339 -27.34 21.91 -2.29
C ASN A 339 -27.82 21.17 -1.04
N TYR A 340 -27.70 19.84 -1.02
CA TYR A 340 -28.01 19.02 0.15
C TYR A 340 -27.19 19.42 1.39
N ILE A 341 -25.87 19.56 1.25
CA ILE A 341 -25.01 19.99 2.37
C ILE A 341 -25.41 21.38 2.88
N ASN A 342 -25.78 22.29 1.99
CA ASN A 342 -26.23 23.63 2.37
C ASN A 342 -27.59 23.60 3.09
N SER A 343 -28.54 22.77 2.64
CA SER A 343 -29.83 22.62 3.32
C SER A 343 -29.67 21.99 4.70
N GLU A 344 -28.86 20.93 4.82
CA GLU A 344 -28.57 20.27 6.09
C GLU A 344 -27.87 21.21 7.09
N ALA A 345 -26.89 21.98 6.62
CA ALA A 345 -26.22 22.99 7.46
C ALA A 345 -27.21 24.04 7.97
N LYS A 346 -28.15 24.48 7.12
CA LYS A 346 -29.20 25.43 7.49
C LYS A 346 -30.16 24.84 8.53
N LEU A 347 -30.60 23.59 8.33
CA LEU A 347 -31.49 22.87 9.26
C LEU A 347 -30.81 22.68 10.62
N CYS A 348 -29.53 22.28 10.65
CA CYS A 348 -28.75 22.17 11.88
C CYS A 348 -28.68 23.53 12.61
N GLY A 349 -28.48 24.62 11.88
CA GLY A 349 -28.49 25.98 12.45
C GLY A 349 -29.84 26.38 13.05
N LEU A 350 -30.95 26.12 12.35
CA LEU A 350 -32.32 26.42 12.82
C LEU A 350 -32.67 25.61 14.07
N ASN A 351 -32.29 24.33 14.09
CA ASN A 351 -32.57 23.41 15.19
C ASN A 351 -31.53 23.48 16.33
N LYS A 352 -30.55 24.39 16.23
CA LYS A 352 -29.45 24.55 17.20
C LYS A 352 -28.67 23.25 17.49
N VAL A 353 -28.54 22.41 16.47
CA VAL A 353 -27.80 21.15 16.54
C VAL A 353 -26.29 21.44 16.53
N GLY A 354 -25.53 20.77 17.39
CA GLY A 354 -24.07 20.87 17.40
C GLY A 354 -23.44 20.39 16.09
N ILE A 355 -22.46 21.13 15.57
CA ILE A 355 -21.76 20.84 14.31
C ILE A 355 -20.24 20.81 14.52
N GLY A 356 -19.50 20.21 13.59
CA GLY A 356 -18.04 20.07 13.69
C GLY A 356 -17.63 19.33 14.96
N ASP A 357 -16.72 19.90 15.75
CA ASP A 357 -16.23 19.30 16.99
C ASP A 357 -17.34 19.13 18.06
N LYS A 358 -18.45 19.86 17.93
CA LYS A 358 -19.61 19.79 18.83
C LYS A 358 -20.71 18.86 18.31
N ALA A 359 -20.47 18.11 17.23
CA ALA A 359 -21.45 17.18 16.71
C ALA A 359 -21.52 15.91 17.58
N GLU A 360 -22.74 15.56 17.98
CA GLU A 360 -23.05 14.27 18.60
C GLU A 360 -22.66 13.11 17.67
N CYS A 361 -22.18 12.03 18.28
CA CYS A 361 -21.75 10.83 17.59
C CYS A 361 -22.95 10.10 16.98
N ALA A 362 -22.83 9.71 15.71
CA ALA A 362 -23.89 9.01 14.99
C ALA A 362 -24.17 7.58 15.49
N CYS A 363 -23.42 7.08 16.49
CA CYS A 363 -23.63 5.77 17.10
C CYS A 363 -24.74 5.74 18.17
N GLY A 364 -25.32 6.89 18.53
CA GLY A 364 -26.40 6.98 19.53
C GLY A 364 -25.94 6.90 20.98
N SER A 365 -24.69 7.27 21.26
CA SER A 365 -24.12 7.29 22.62
C SER A 365 -24.33 8.60 23.38
N ASP A 366 -25.01 9.57 22.77
CA ASP A 366 -25.20 10.96 23.23
C ASP A 366 -23.89 11.73 23.54
N LYS A 367 -22.73 11.16 23.17
CA LYS A 367 -21.41 11.77 23.29
C LYS A 367 -21.01 12.45 21.99
N LEU A 368 -20.08 13.40 22.05
CA LEU A 368 -19.47 13.98 20.84
C LEU A 368 -18.71 12.91 20.05
N TYR A 369 -18.70 12.98 18.72
CA TYR A 369 -17.98 12.00 17.89
C TYR A 369 -16.51 11.85 18.33
N VAL A 370 -15.83 12.98 18.56
CA VAL A 370 -14.43 13.04 19.01
C VAL A 370 -14.17 12.39 20.37
N GLU A 371 -15.19 12.26 21.20
CA GLU A 371 -15.14 11.68 22.56
C GLU A 371 -15.78 10.28 22.62
N CYS A 372 -16.22 9.75 21.49
CA CYS A 372 -16.91 8.47 21.40
C CYS A 372 -16.29 7.58 20.33
N CYS A 373 -17.00 7.35 19.22
CA CYS A 373 -16.51 6.49 18.17
C CYS A 373 -15.16 6.99 17.67
N GLY A 374 -14.94 8.30 17.56
CA GLY A 374 -13.65 8.88 17.18
C GLY A 374 -12.45 8.37 17.99
N LEU A 375 -12.62 8.00 19.27
CA LEU A 375 -11.55 7.41 20.10
C LEU A 375 -11.28 5.94 19.78
N ALA A 376 -12.31 5.18 19.41
CA ALA A 376 -12.24 3.75 19.07
C ALA A 376 -12.04 3.50 17.55
N ASP A 377 -12.18 4.55 16.73
CA ASP A 377 -12.04 4.52 15.27
C ASP A 377 -10.58 4.73 14.82
N PHE A 378 -9.65 4.98 15.76
CA PHE A 378 -8.23 5.08 15.45
C PHE A 378 -7.60 3.71 15.16
N GLU A 379 -6.83 3.65 14.08
CA GLU A 379 -5.52 3.01 14.09
C GLU A 379 -4.44 4.11 14.23
N PRO A 380 -3.21 3.77 14.68
CA PRO A 380 -2.31 4.71 15.34
C PRO A 380 -1.98 5.95 14.53
N VAL A 381 -1.80 7.04 15.29
CA VAL A 381 -1.30 8.34 14.86
C VAL A 381 0.13 8.21 14.31
N SER A 382 0.23 7.85 13.03
CA SER A 382 1.28 8.22 12.06
C SER A 382 1.27 7.18 10.94
N MET A 383 0.80 7.53 9.75
CA MET A 383 1.13 6.77 8.55
C MET A 383 2.49 7.25 8.03
N PRO A 384 3.52 6.39 7.96
CA PRO A 384 4.56 6.57 6.96
C PRO A 384 3.93 6.29 5.59
N GLN A 385 4.00 7.28 4.69
CA GLN A 385 3.84 7.04 3.26
C GLN A 385 5.10 6.35 2.76
N ILE A 386 5.12 5.03 2.63
CA ILE A 386 6.20 4.35 1.91
C ILE A 386 5.62 3.23 1.05
N TYR A 387 5.80 3.37 -0.27
CA TYR A 387 5.76 2.27 -1.23
C TYR A 387 7.18 1.69 -1.34
N GLY A 388 7.33 0.37 -1.26
CA GLY A 388 8.61 -0.29 -1.51
C GLY A 388 8.52 -1.80 -1.39
N GLY A 389 9.01 -2.51 -2.40
CA GLY A 389 9.18 -3.97 -2.37
C GLY A 389 10.31 -4.41 -1.42
N ILE A 390 10.45 -5.73 -1.27
CA ILE A 390 11.48 -6.38 -0.45
C ILE A 390 12.85 -5.78 -0.77
N SER A 391 13.59 -5.32 0.24
CA SER A 391 14.94 -4.81 0.04
C SER A 391 15.82 -5.91 -0.59
N GLU A 392 16.68 -5.52 -1.54
CA GLU A 392 17.58 -6.43 -2.27
C GLU A 392 18.48 -7.28 -1.33
N GLU A 393 18.70 -6.80 -0.10
CA GLU A 393 19.48 -7.51 0.91
C GLU A 393 18.68 -8.52 1.73
N ALA A 394 17.38 -8.28 1.98
CA ALA A 394 16.52 -9.30 2.57
C ALA A 394 16.39 -10.51 1.62
N LYS A 395 16.30 -10.25 0.31
CA LYS A 395 16.40 -11.29 -0.73
C LYS A 395 17.76 -12.00 -0.69
N ARG A 396 18.87 -11.27 -0.73
CA ARG A 396 20.21 -11.87 -0.72
C ARG A 396 20.50 -12.71 0.53
N ILE A 397 20.06 -12.27 1.72
CA ILE A 397 20.25 -12.99 2.99
C ILE A 397 19.39 -14.26 3.01
N HIS A 398 18.14 -14.18 2.54
CA HIS A 398 17.29 -15.34 2.34
C HIS A 398 17.96 -16.35 1.39
N ASP A 399 18.45 -15.88 0.23
CA ASP A 399 19.08 -16.72 -0.80
C ASP A 399 20.40 -17.36 -0.31
N GLU A 400 21.29 -16.61 0.36
CA GLU A 400 22.54 -17.13 0.94
C GLU A 400 22.27 -18.19 2.00
N ILE A 401 21.26 -18.00 2.85
CA ILE A 401 21.01 -18.86 4.00
C ILE A 401 20.22 -20.11 3.60
N SER A 402 19.26 -19.99 2.67
CA SER A 402 18.60 -21.11 2.00
C SER A 402 19.60 -22.03 1.29
N SER A 403 20.69 -21.49 0.75
CA SER A 403 21.75 -22.31 0.14
C SER A 403 22.58 -23.13 1.16
N THR A 404 22.54 -22.76 2.44
CA THR A 404 23.25 -23.44 3.54
C THR A 404 22.38 -24.37 4.38
N GLY A 405 21.07 -24.43 4.10
CA GLY A 405 20.12 -25.25 4.87
C GLY A 405 19.85 -24.78 6.30
N ARG A 406 20.08 -23.50 6.60
CA ARG A 406 19.85 -22.90 7.93
C ARG A 406 18.56 -22.08 7.94
N ALA A 407 17.87 -22.02 9.07
CA ALA A 407 16.71 -21.16 9.28
C ALA A 407 17.12 -19.70 9.54
N THR A 408 16.37 -18.73 8.99
CA THR A 408 16.50 -17.29 9.30
C THR A 408 15.49 -16.89 10.36
N SER A 409 15.93 -16.55 11.58
CA SER A 409 15.05 -15.92 12.57
C SER A 409 15.21 -14.39 12.59
N PRO A 410 14.16 -13.62 12.91
CA PRO A 410 14.29 -12.19 13.20
C PRO A 410 15.31 -11.86 14.30
N LEU A 411 15.52 -12.78 15.24
CA LEU A 411 16.53 -12.68 16.31
C LEU A 411 17.97 -12.71 15.73
N ASP A 412 18.21 -13.51 14.68
CA ASP A 412 19.50 -13.58 13.98
C ASP A 412 19.90 -12.26 13.35
N PHE A 413 18.92 -11.50 12.88
CA PHE A 413 19.16 -10.21 12.23
C PHE A 413 19.76 -9.18 13.18
N ILE A 414 19.39 -9.21 14.47
CA ILE A 414 19.90 -8.27 15.49
C ILE A 414 21.19 -8.76 16.14
N LEU A 415 21.36 -10.08 16.22
CA LEU A 415 22.54 -10.69 16.82
C LEU A 415 23.73 -10.79 15.83
N ARG A 416 23.54 -10.38 14.57
CA ARG A 416 24.63 -10.28 13.58
C ARG A 416 25.64 -9.19 13.91
N THR A 417 26.90 -9.45 13.55
CA THR A 417 28.00 -8.49 13.59
C THR A 417 28.12 -7.83 12.21
N ILE A 418 28.19 -6.50 12.16
CA ILE A 418 28.27 -5.74 10.89
C ILE A 418 29.62 -5.01 10.79
N PRO A 419 30.38 -5.16 9.70
CA PRO A 419 31.61 -4.38 9.46
C PRO A 419 31.34 -2.87 9.37
N ARG A 420 32.28 -2.07 9.89
CA ARG A 420 32.14 -0.59 9.97
C ARG A 420 31.88 0.13 8.63
N HIS A 421 32.21 -0.48 7.50
CA HIS A 421 32.11 0.13 6.16
C HIS A 421 30.81 -0.24 5.43
N GLN A 422 29.94 -1.08 6.00
CA GLN A 422 28.68 -1.47 5.37
C GLN A 422 27.53 -0.54 5.78
N GLN A 423 26.62 -0.28 4.84
CA GLN A 423 25.40 0.48 5.11
C GLN A 423 24.49 -0.32 6.04
N ARG A 424 24.10 0.28 7.17
CA ARG A 424 23.17 -0.35 8.11
C ARG A 424 21.77 -0.35 7.52
N LYS A 425 21.17 -1.53 7.41
CA LYS A 425 19.78 -1.70 6.99
C LYS A 425 18.91 -2.06 8.18
N SER A 426 17.68 -1.55 8.17
CA SER A 426 16.67 -1.88 9.16
C SER A 426 16.10 -3.27 8.91
N TRP A 427 15.58 -3.89 9.95
CA TRP A 427 14.70 -5.04 9.78
C TRP A 427 13.36 -4.53 9.25
N THR A 428 12.73 -5.25 8.33
CA THR A 428 11.43 -4.87 7.79
C THR A 428 10.55 -6.11 7.74
N GLU A 429 9.51 -6.13 8.54
CA GLU A 429 8.46 -7.14 8.45
C GLU A 429 7.30 -6.63 7.62
N HIS A 430 6.73 -7.54 6.84
CA HIS A 430 5.61 -7.31 5.96
C HIS A 430 4.42 -8.08 6.51
N GLY A 431 3.55 -7.41 7.25
CA GLY A 431 2.29 -7.97 7.71
C GLY A 431 1.19 -7.69 6.70
N VAL A 432 0.29 -8.67 6.48
CA VAL A 432 -0.96 -8.41 5.77
C VAL A 432 -2.12 -8.59 6.73
N HIS A 433 -2.78 -7.48 7.04
CA HIS A 433 -3.97 -7.42 7.87
C HIS A 433 -4.99 -6.60 7.10
N ASP A 434 -6.28 -6.91 7.08
CA ASP A 434 -7.34 -6.03 6.54
C ASP A 434 -7.06 -5.44 5.11
N GLY A 435 -6.24 -6.11 4.28
CA GLY A 435 -5.80 -5.65 2.94
C GLY A 435 -4.70 -4.58 2.95
N TRP A 436 -4.02 -4.44 4.08
CA TRP A 436 -2.89 -3.57 4.32
C TRP A 436 -1.59 -4.34 4.14
N ILE A 437 -0.55 -3.65 3.67
CA ILE A 437 0.82 -4.09 3.94
C ILE A 437 1.28 -3.22 5.10
N SER A 438 1.37 -3.78 6.30
CA SER A 438 2.10 -3.15 7.38
C SER A 438 3.58 -3.43 7.12
N MET A 439 4.35 -2.36 6.85
CA MET A 439 5.80 -2.44 6.89
C MET A 439 6.24 -2.01 8.28
N LYS A 440 6.66 -2.98 9.09
CA LYS A 440 7.27 -2.69 10.38
C LYS A 440 8.77 -2.60 10.18
N GLU A 441 9.24 -1.37 10.00
CA GLU A 441 10.68 -1.09 9.97
C GLU A 441 11.20 -0.94 11.39
N LEU A 442 12.08 -1.84 11.81
CA LEU A 442 12.82 -1.74 13.06
C LEU A 442 14.27 -1.35 12.74
N PRO A 443 14.62 -0.06 12.86
CA PRO A 443 15.99 0.38 12.67
C PRO A 443 16.88 -0.17 13.79
N ASP A 444 18.15 -0.44 13.47
CA ASP A 444 19.17 -0.87 14.44
C ASP A 444 19.58 0.30 15.36
N MET A 445 18.67 0.68 16.26
CA MET A 445 18.81 1.79 17.19
C MET A 445 20.00 1.60 18.14
N ALA A 446 20.26 0.36 18.57
CA ALA A 446 21.45 0.05 19.35
C ALA A 446 22.71 0.52 18.64
N SER A 447 22.87 0.15 17.38
CA SER A 447 24.02 0.56 16.57
C SER A 447 24.10 2.06 16.29
N LEU A 448 22.96 2.72 16.06
CA LEU A 448 22.91 4.18 15.88
C LEU A 448 23.35 4.92 17.14
N HIS A 449 22.88 4.48 18.31
CA HIS A 449 23.27 5.05 19.59
C HIS A 449 24.76 4.87 19.86
N ILE A 450 25.36 3.70 19.62
CA ILE A 450 26.79 3.50 19.88
C ILE A 450 27.68 4.27 18.89
N ILE A 451 27.29 4.43 17.62
CA ILE A 451 28.00 5.30 16.68
C ILE A 451 27.97 6.75 17.18
N SER A 452 26.79 7.22 17.56
CA SER A 452 26.60 8.59 18.06
C SER A 452 27.38 8.79 19.36
N ALA A 453 27.37 7.82 20.27
CA ALA A 453 28.12 7.85 21.52
C ALA A 453 29.63 7.94 21.27
N LYS A 454 30.16 7.17 20.32
CA LYS A 454 31.56 7.25 19.88
C LYS A 454 31.93 8.62 19.32
N GLU A 455 31.07 9.18 18.49
CA GLU A 455 31.30 10.53 17.95
C GLU A 455 31.34 11.57 19.07
N MET A 456 30.40 11.50 20.01
CA MET A 456 30.37 12.40 21.17
C MET A 456 31.58 12.20 22.10
N ALA A 457 32.02 10.95 22.32
CA ALA A 457 33.20 10.65 23.13
C ALA A 457 34.50 11.17 22.47
N ASN A 458 34.61 11.08 21.14
CA ASN A 458 35.71 11.67 20.38
C ASN A 458 35.73 13.19 20.50
N LYS A 459 34.57 13.87 20.37
CA LYS A 459 34.45 15.32 20.57
C LYS A 459 34.82 15.73 22.00
N ALA A 460 34.33 14.99 22.98
CA ALA A 460 34.67 15.20 24.39
C ALA A 460 36.18 15.03 24.65
N SER A 461 36.84 14.08 23.98
CA SER A 461 38.29 13.88 24.14
C SER A 461 39.13 14.97 23.49
N GLY A 462 38.62 15.65 22.45
CA GLY A 462 39.33 16.72 21.73
C GLY A 462 39.20 18.10 22.36
N ASN A 463 38.02 18.44 22.90
CA ASN A 463 37.70 19.80 23.39
C ASN A 463 37.29 19.85 24.87
N ASP A 464 37.24 18.71 25.57
CA ASP A 464 36.72 18.56 26.95
C ASP A 464 35.32 19.17 27.16
N GLU A 465 34.47 19.08 26.13
CA GLU A 465 33.12 19.61 26.14
C GLU A 465 32.20 18.80 27.06
N LEU A 466 31.74 19.43 28.15
CA LEU A 466 30.83 18.83 29.14
C LEU A 466 29.55 18.23 28.50
N ASN A 467 28.99 18.92 27.52
CA ASN A 467 27.82 18.46 26.77
C ASN A 467 28.11 17.16 25.99
N SER A 468 29.26 17.11 25.32
CA SER A 468 29.70 15.96 24.54
C SER A 468 29.97 14.76 25.45
N SER A 469 30.59 14.96 26.62
CA SER A 469 30.75 13.90 27.63
C SER A 469 29.41 13.38 28.16
N LEU A 470 28.49 14.28 28.50
CA LEU A 470 27.15 13.91 28.98
C LEU A 470 26.39 13.13 27.89
N SER A 471 26.37 13.64 26.66
CA SER A 471 25.72 12.97 25.54
C SER A 471 26.31 11.59 25.26
N ALA A 472 27.63 11.42 25.34
CA ALA A 472 28.27 10.12 25.17
C ALA A 472 27.82 9.10 26.23
N VAL A 473 27.79 9.50 27.51
CA VAL A 473 27.34 8.64 28.62
C VAL A 473 25.85 8.26 28.46
N ILE A 474 25.00 9.23 28.13
CA ILE A 474 23.56 9.01 27.90
C ILE A 474 23.36 8.03 26.73
N LEU A 475 24.01 8.29 25.59
CA LEU A 475 23.90 7.48 24.38
C LEU A 475 24.47 6.06 24.57
N ALA A 476 25.52 5.88 25.37
CA ALA A 476 26.07 4.57 25.70
C ALA A 476 25.07 3.69 26.47
N VAL A 477 24.29 4.26 27.40
CA VAL A 477 23.22 3.50 28.07
C VAL A 477 22.00 3.34 27.18
N CYS A 478 21.65 4.33 26.36
CA CYS A 478 20.60 4.17 25.34
C CYS A 478 20.94 3.05 24.34
N HIS A 479 22.22 2.82 24.03
CA HIS A 479 22.67 1.67 23.25
C HIS A 479 22.31 0.35 23.93
N LEU A 480 22.61 0.19 25.23
CA LEU A 480 22.24 -1.00 26.02
C LEU A 480 20.73 -1.20 26.09
N GLU A 481 19.97 -0.12 26.32
CA GLU A 481 18.51 -0.14 26.37
C GLU A 481 17.90 -0.53 25.03
N ALA A 482 18.33 0.12 23.95
CA ALA A 482 17.82 -0.16 22.61
C ALA A 482 18.10 -1.61 22.21
N PHE A 483 19.30 -2.11 22.48
CA PHE A 483 19.67 -3.49 22.16
C PHE A 483 18.79 -4.50 22.90
N ILE A 484 18.69 -4.39 24.22
CA ILE A 484 17.96 -5.37 25.02
C ILE A 484 16.44 -5.28 24.81
N ASN A 485 15.91 -4.08 24.52
CA ASN A 485 14.51 -3.90 24.15
C ASN A 485 14.21 -4.49 22.76
N GLN A 486 15.12 -4.36 21.79
CA GLN A 486 15.01 -5.05 20.51
C GLN A 486 14.99 -6.56 20.72
N VAL A 487 15.95 -7.12 21.48
CA VAL A 487 15.96 -8.54 21.85
C VAL A 487 14.62 -8.99 22.46
N SER A 488 14.07 -8.23 23.41
CA SER A 488 12.76 -8.55 24.02
C SER A 488 11.61 -8.60 23.01
N TYR A 489 11.63 -7.70 22.01
CA TYR A 489 10.61 -7.64 20.97
C TYR A 489 10.65 -8.90 20.10
N PHE A 490 11.84 -9.28 19.62
CA PHE A 490 11.99 -10.44 18.72
C PHE A 490 11.83 -11.78 19.41
N LEU A 491 12.17 -11.89 20.70
CA LEU A 491 11.91 -13.09 21.48
C LEU A 491 10.42 -13.37 21.64
N LEU A 492 9.62 -12.33 21.91
CA LEU A 492 8.16 -12.48 22.03
C LEU A 492 7.51 -12.83 20.68
N ASP A 493 7.95 -12.17 19.62
CA ASP A 493 7.41 -12.35 18.26
C ASP A 493 7.64 -13.77 17.70
N ASN A 494 8.63 -14.50 18.23
CA ASN A 494 9.03 -15.83 17.76
C ASN A 494 8.77 -16.95 18.78
N ILE A 495 7.98 -16.71 19.82
CA ILE A 495 7.74 -17.68 20.89
C ILE A 495 7.13 -19.00 20.39
N ASP A 496 6.34 -18.93 19.32
CA ASP A 496 5.66 -20.08 18.71
C ASP A 496 6.41 -20.64 17.48
N HIS A 497 7.60 -20.13 17.15
CA HIS A 497 8.32 -20.54 15.95
C HIS A 497 8.93 -21.95 16.14
N PRO A 498 8.56 -22.95 15.32
CA PRO A 498 8.88 -24.36 15.56
C PRO A 498 10.38 -24.70 15.47
N GLU A 499 11.19 -23.80 14.91
CA GLU A 499 12.64 -23.95 14.73
C GLU A 499 13.47 -23.17 15.77
N VAL A 500 12.83 -22.51 16.74
CA VAL A 500 13.48 -21.64 17.72
C VAL A 500 13.21 -22.18 19.13
N GLU A 501 14.17 -22.92 19.69
CA GLU A 501 14.08 -23.45 21.05
C GLU A 501 14.59 -22.39 22.06
N ILE A 502 13.74 -21.44 22.44
CA ILE A 502 14.08 -20.46 23.48
C ILE A 502 13.65 -20.99 24.85
N LEU A 503 14.62 -21.16 25.76
CA LEU A 503 14.36 -21.57 27.13
C LEU A 503 14.05 -20.37 28.04
N ASP A 504 13.17 -20.56 29.01
CA ASP A 504 12.94 -19.66 30.16
C ASP A 504 12.59 -18.19 29.82
N ILE A 505 11.76 -17.94 28.80
CA ILE A 505 11.22 -16.59 28.51
C ILE A 505 10.45 -16.06 29.73
N PRO A 506 10.68 -14.81 30.18
CA PRO A 506 10.03 -14.25 31.36
C PRO A 506 8.50 -14.22 31.23
N ASP A 507 7.78 -14.69 32.25
CA ASP A 507 6.32 -14.73 32.23
C ASP A 507 5.70 -13.34 32.04
N ASP A 508 6.27 -12.30 32.69
CA ASP A 508 5.84 -10.91 32.48
C ASP A 508 5.95 -10.45 31.02
N LEU A 509 6.95 -10.94 30.27
CA LEU A 509 7.10 -10.63 28.84
C LEU A 509 6.00 -11.33 28.01
N LYS A 510 5.66 -12.57 28.35
CA LYS A 510 4.56 -13.33 27.70
C LYS A 510 3.20 -12.71 27.98
N ASP A 511 2.91 -12.44 29.26
CA ASP A 511 1.58 -12.04 29.73
C ASP A 511 1.22 -10.60 29.35
N LYS A 512 2.19 -9.68 29.46
CA LYS A 512 1.93 -8.24 29.27
C LYS A 512 2.40 -7.72 27.91
N GLY A 513 3.15 -8.53 27.18
CA GLY A 513 3.75 -8.19 25.89
C GLY A 513 4.97 -7.28 26.00
N ALA A 514 5.76 -7.20 24.92
CA ALA A 514 7.04 -6.51 24.87
C ALA A 514 6.96 -5.03 25.26
N TYR A 515 5.91 -4.32 24.82
CA TYR A 515 5.74 -2.91 25.13
C TYR A 515 5.59 -2.65 26.64
N ASN A 516 4.76 -3.43 27.33
CA ASN A 516 4.56 -3.24 28.78
C ASN A 516 5.78 -3.73 29.56
N TYR A 517 6.36 -4.87 29.18
CA TYR A 517 7.61 -5.36 29.77
C TYR A 517 8.74 -4.32 29.70
N GLN A 518 8.81 -3.57 28.59
CA GLN A 518 9.75 -2.47 28.45
C GLN A 518 9.54 -1.34 29.47
N ARG A 519 8.30 -1.07 29.87
CA ARG A 519 7.95 0.05 30.77
C ARG A 519 7.98 -0.32 32.25
N THR A 520 7.74 -1.59 32.59
CA THR A 520 7.57 -2.03 33.98
C THR A 520 8.80 -2.73 34.55
N THR A 521 9.71 -3.22 33.70
CA THR A 521 10.89 -3.97 34.12
C THR A 521 12.13 -3.10 34.07
N SER A 522 12.97 -3.14 35.11
CA SER A 522 14.21 -2.34 35.12
C SER A 522 15.20 -2.83 34.06
N LEU A 523 16.12 -1.95 33.64
CA LEU A 523 17.15 -2.33 32.66
C LEU A 523 18.02 -3.48 33.16
N GLU A 524 18.37 -3.49 34.45
CA GLU A 524 19.17 -4.55 35.07
C GLU A 524 18.46 -5.91 35.01
N GLU A 525 17.17 -5.94 35.37
CA GLU A 525 16.34 -7.16 35.33
C GLU A 525 16.14 -7.66 33.90
N LYS A 526 15.96 -6.76 32.92
CA LYS A 526 15.86 -7.15 31.50
C LYS A 526 17.13 -7.83 31.02
N TRP A 527 18.29 -7.25 31.32
CA TRP A 527 19.56 -7.84 30.92
C TRP A 527 19.73 -9.22 31.54
N LYS A 528 19.47 -9.36 32.84
CA LYS A 528 19.54 -10.65 33.54
C LYS A 528 18.61 -11.70 32.94
N ALA A 529 17.34 -11.33 32.75
CA ALA A 529 16.33 -12.25 32.27
C ALA A 529 16.60 -12.69 30.83
N LEU A 530 16.84 -11.73 29.92
CA LEU A 530 16.98 -12.02 28.49
C LEU A 530 18.35 -12.60 28.13
N SER A 531 19.40 -12.33 28.93
CA SER A 531 20.66 -13.06 28.78
C SER A 531 20.54 -14.52 29.18
N ASN A 532 19.74 -14.83 30.21
CA ASN A 532 19.51 -16.22 30.60
C ASN A 532 18.77 -16.99 29.50
N CYS A 533 17.81 -16.34 28.83
CA CYS A 533 17.12 -16.93 27.68
C CYS A 533 18.07 -17.25 26.51
N LEU A 534 19.06 -16.40 26.27
CA LEU A 534 19.89 -16.47 25.06
C LEU A 534 21.22 -17.21 25.26
N ASN A 535 21.84 -17.10 26.42
CA ASN A 535 23.18 -17.65 26.71
C ASN A 535 23.20 -18.59 27.92
N GLY A 536 22.02 -18.91 28.49
CA GLY A 536 21.87 -19.80 29.64
C GLY A 536 21.99 -19.11 31.00
N SER A 537 21.49 -19.81 32.02
CA SER A 537 21.43 -19.31 33.40
C SER A 537 22.80 -18.93 33.96
N GLY A 538 22.91 -17.70 34.47
CA GLY A 538 24.12 -17.21 35.16
C GLY A 538 25.19 -16.64 34.23
N TRP A 539 24.91 -16.54 32.92
CA TRP A 539 25.85 -15.97 31.96
C TRP A 539 26.26 -14.54 32.32
N LEU A 540 25.28 -13.69 32.64
CA LEU A 540 25.53 -12.27 32.92
C LEU A 540 26.36 -12.08 34.19
N GLU A 541 26.04 -12.84 35.23
CA GLU A 541 26.78 -12.82 36.50
C GLU A 541 28.21 -13.36 36.37
N SER A 542 28.51 -14.16 35.32
CA SER A 542 29.87 -14.65 35.04
C SER A 542 30.77 -13.60 34.39
N LEU A 543 30.21 -12.52 33.84
CA LEU A 543 30.98 -11.47 33.17
C LEU A 543 31.62 -10.51 34.17
N ALA A 544 32.94 -10.34 34.06
CA ALA A 544 33.69 -9.39 34.89
C ALA A 544 33.17 -7.95 34.72
N GLU A 545 32.70 -7.62 33.51
CA GLU A 545 32.18 -6.31 33.13
C GLU A 545 30.79 -5.98 33.67
N TRP A 546 30.05 -6.96 34.20
CA TRP A 546 28.67 -6.74 34.62
C TRP A 546 28.55 -5.69 35.73
N LYS A 547 29.53 -5.66 36.65
CA LYS A 547 29.61 -4.63 37.68
C LYS A 547 29.73 -3.24 37.07
N ASP A 548 30.63 -3.08 36.11
CA ASP A 548 30.92 -1.80 35.44
C ASP A 548 29.69 -1.31 34.64
N VAL A 549 28.93 -2.22 34.04
CA VAL A 549 27.67 -1.89 33.37
C VAL A 549 26.63 -1.38 34.35
N LYS A 550 26.47 -2.02 35.52
CA LYS A 550 25.54 -1.54 36.57
C LYS A 550 25.96 -0.18 37.11
N ASP A 551 27.26 0.03 37.27
CA ASP A 551 27.81 1.31 37.70
C ASP A 551 27.59 2.40 36.64
N LEU A 552 27.74 2.10 35.35
CA LEU A 552 27.40 3.00 34.25
C LEU A 552 25.90 3.35 34.24
N ILE A 553 25.00 2.37 34.37
CA ILE A 553 23.54 2.60 34.40
C ILE A 553 23.18 3.51 35.58
N TYR A 554 23.78 3.27 36.74
CA TYR A 554 23.58 4.11 37.92
C TYR A 554 24.05 5.56 37.66
N ILE A 555 25.27 5.74 37.15
CA ILE A 555 25.81 7.06 36.82
C ILE A 555 24.88 7.79 35.84
N ARG A 556 24.41 7.11 34.79
CA ARG A 556 23.48 7.70 33.81
C ARG A 556 22.17 8.13 34.45
N ASN A 557 21.58 7.31 35.32
CA ASN A 557 20.32 7.64 35.98
C ASN A 557 20.45 8.88 36.88
N GLU A 558 21.59 9.07 37.55
CA GLU A 558 21.88 10.28 38.31
C GLU A 558 22.11 11.51 37.41
N LEU A 559 22.65 11.30 36.21
CA LEU A 559 22.91 12.37 35.22
C LEU A 559 21.69 12.78 34.39
N VAL A 560 20.62 11.98 34.31
CA VAL A 560 19.49 12.27 33.41
C VAL A 560 18.72 13.55 33.78
N HIS A 561 18.81 13.97 35.04
CA HIS A 561 18.19 15.20 35.54
C HIS A 561 19.14 16.42 35.53
N PHE A 562 20.38 16.24 35.04
CA PHE A 562 21.38 17.29 35.00
C PHE A 562 21.25 18.14 33.72
N LYS A 563 21.11 19.46 33.88
CA LYS A 563 21.06 20.44 32.78
C LYS A 563 22.35 21.26 32.75
N THR A 564 22.93 21.44 31.58
CA THR A 564 24.24 22.09 31.38
C THR A 564 24.18 23.62 31.22
N ASN A 565 23.01 24.17 30.88
CA ASN A 565 22.82 25.61 30.67
C ASN A 565 22.11 26.26 31.87
N GLY A 566 22.87 26.82 32.81
CA GLY A 566 22.39 27.73 33.86
C GLY A 566 21.52 27.06 34.93
N TYR A 567 22.10 26.90 36.13
CA TYR A 567 21.49 26.41 37.36
C TYR A 567 19.96 26.22 37.37
N GLU A 568 19.52 24.97 37.35
CA GLU A 568 18.37 24.55 38.14
C GLU A 568 18.80 23.40 39.04
N GLN A 569 18.55 23.60 40.34
CA GLN A 569 18.76 22.66 41.44
C GLN A 569 18.35 21.24 41.03
N VAL A 570 19.28 20.28 41.12
CA VAL A 570 18.93 18.85 41.16
C VAL A 570 18.17 18.64 42.46
N VAL A 571 16.84 18.65 42.39
CA VAL A 571 15.96 18.23 43.48
C VAL A 571 15.44 16.83 43.17
N PRO A 572 15.70 15.83 44.04
CA PRO A 572 16.52 15.90 45.24
C PRO A 572 18.02 15.68 44.92
N PRO A 573 18.95 16.25 45.72
CA PRO A 573 20.35 15.84 45.66
C PRO A 573 20.45 14.33 45.96
N PRO A 574 21.40 13.59 45.35
CA PRO A 574 21.59 12.17 45.63
C PRO A 574 21.70 11.95 47.14
N ARG A 575 20.98 10.93 47.65
CA ARG A 575 20.84 10.66 49.09
C ARG A 575 22.19 10.50 49.83
N THR A 576 23.29 10.26 49.10
CA THR A 576 24.66 10.24 49.61
C THR A 576 25.67 10.54 48.49
N LYS A 577 26.31 11.73 48.51
CA LYS A 577 27.33 12.16 47.51
C LYS A 577 28.51 11.18 47.33
N GLY A 578 28.78 10.31 48.30
CA GLY A 578 29.90 9.35 48.27
C GLY A 578 29.70 8.14 47.35
N ILE A 579 28.45 7.77 47.03
CA ILE A 579 28.17 6.54 46.27
C ILE A 579 28.59 6.69 44.81
N ILE A 580 28.36 7.85 44.18
CA ILE A 580 28.69 8.06 42.77
C ILE A 580 30.20 7.88 42.51
N TYR A 581 31.05 8.47 43.36
CA TYR A 581 32.50 8.36 43.19
C TYR A 581 33.02 6.93 43.33
N SER A 582 32.37 6.10 44.15
CA SER A 582 32.72 4.68 44.29
C SER A 582 32.38 3.84 43.04
N LYS A 583 31.53 4.38 42.17
CA LYS A 583 31.06 3.76 40.93
C LYS A 583 31.79 4.27 39.68
N VAL A 584 32.57 5.35 39.82
CA VAL A 584 33.45 5.82 38.75
C VAL A 584 34.74 4.99 38.79
N PRO A 585 35.13 4.34 37.68
CA PRO A 585 36.35 3.55 37.64
C PRO A 585 37.59 4.38 37.94
N THR A 586 38.61 3.76 38.55
CA THR A 586 39.88 4.43 38.83
C THR A 586 40.65 4.84 37.57
N SER A 587 40.35 4.23 36.42
CA SER A 587 40.89 4.59 35.11
C SER A 587 40.29 5.90 34.55
N VAL A 588 39.17 6.37 35.10
CA VAL A 588 38.51 7.60 34.65
C VAL A 588 39.20 8.82 35.27
N VAL A 589 39.79 9.65 34.41
CA VAL A 589 40.36 10.95 34.82
C VAL A 589 39.20 11.91 35.12
N THR A 590 39.21 12.50 36.33
CA THR A 590 38.20 13.47 36.80
C THR A 590 38.76 14.89 36.80
N ARG A 591 37.88 15.89 36.73
CA ARG A 591 38.23 17.31 36.84
C ARG A 591 38.34 17.76 38.29
N ASP A 592 39.11 18.81 38.54
CA ASP A 592 39.17 19.46 39.85
C ASP A 592 38.04 20.49 40.01
N GLU A 593 36.81 19.98 40.16
CA GLU A 593 35.58 20.78 40.28
C GLU A 593 34.94 20.58 41.67
N PRO A 594 35.15 21.49 42.64
CA PRO A 594 34.83 21.25 44.05
C PRO A 594 33.33 21.32 44.38
N HIS A 595 32.52 21.96 43.54
CA HIS A 595 31.11 22.29 43.88
C HIS A 595 30.06 21.54 43.04
N SER A 596 30.48 20.69 42.10
CA SER A 596 29.55 20.00 41.20
C SER A 596 30.06 18.62 40.80
N TRP A 597 29.46 17.58 41.40
CA TRP A 597 29.85 16.18 41.12
C TRP A 597 29.70 15.81 39.63
N PRO A 598 28.69 16.27 38.86
CA PRO A 598 28.61 15.97 37.43
C PRO A 598 29.77 16.59 36.67
N PHE A 599 30.10 17.85 36.94
CA PHE A 599 31.21 18.54 36.28
C PHE A 599 32.55 17.86 36.56
N LYS A 600 32.71 17.29 37.77
CA LYS A 600 33.90 16.54 38.16
C LYS A 600 34.10 15.27 37.34
N ILE A 601 33.03 14.53 37.05
CA ILE A 601 33.15 13.21 36.41
C ILE A 601 32.94 13.24 34.89
N LEU A 602 32.21 14.24 34.36
CA LEU A 602 31.90 14.36 32.92
C LEU A 602 33.14 14.81 32.13
N THR A 603 34.03 13.85 31.86
CA THR A 603 35.26 14.04 31.10
C THR A 603 35.27 13.21 29.83
N GLY A 604 36.21 13.47 28.91
CA GLY A 604 36.45 12.59 27.76
C GLY A 604 36.79 11.16 28.19
N SER A 605 37.48 10.99 29.33
CA SER A 605 37.84 9.69 29.89
C SER A 605 36.60 8.88 30.34
N LEU A 606 35.64 9.53 31.02
CA LEU A 606 34.36 8.88 31.37
C LEU A 606 33.54 8.53 30.12
N ALA A 607 33.53 9.43 29.12
CA ALA A 607 32.81 9.22 27.87
C ALA A 607 33.35 7.99 27.10
N ASN A 608 34.67 7.86 27.00
CA ASN A 608 35.30 6.70 26.35
C ASN A 608 35.04 5.41 27.12
N TRP A 609 35.14 5.43 28.45
CA TRP A 609 34.83 4.27 29.28
C TRP A 609 33.37 3.82 29.10
N ALA A 610 32.41 4.76 29.11
CA ALA A 610 31.00 4.45 28.91
C ALA A 610 30.72 3.79 27.55
N VAL A 611 31.33 4.32 26.49
CA VAL A 611 31.24 3.74 25.14
C VAL A 611 31.84 2.33 25.12
N GLU A 612 33.03 2.15 25.68
CA GLU A 612 33.75 0.89 25.67
C GLU A 612 32.97 -0.22 26.40
N ILE A 613 32.50 0.05 27.62
CA ILE A 613 31.82 -0.96 28.43
C ILE A 613 30.47 -1.36 27.83
N SER A 614 29.73 -0.39 27.28
CA SER A 614 28.44 -0.65 26.64
C SER A 614 28.58 -1.47 25.36
N GLU A 615 29.56 -1.14 24.51
CA GLU A 615 29.86 -1.90 23.29
C GLU A 615 30.37 -3.30 23.61
N ARG A 616 31.24 -3.45 24.62
CA ARG A 616 31.82 -4.75 24.98
C ARG A 616 30.75 -5.74 25.43
N LEU A 617 29.81 -5.32 26.28
CA LEU A 617 28.72 -6.18 26.73
C LEU A 617 27.86 -6.69 25.56
N VAL A 618 27.44 -5.78 24.67
CA VAL A 618 26.61 -6.14 23.51
C VAL A 618 27.35 -7.07 22.56
N ASN A 619 28.63 -6.79 22.27
CA ASN A 619 29.43 -7.66 21.40
C ASN A 619 29.65 -9.04 22.03
N LYS A 620 29.93 -9.11 23.33
CA LYS A 620 30.10 -10.38 24.05
C LYS A 620 28.84 -11.24 23.99
N MET A 621 27.67 -10.61 24.17
CA MET A 621 26.37 -11.30 24.04
C MET A 621 26.17 -11.86 22.63
N LYS A 622 26.48 -11.08 21.59
CA LYS A 622 26.39 -11.52 20.19
C LYS A 622 27.35 -12.65 19.89
N ASP A 623 28.60 -12.55 20.31
CA ASP A 623 29.65 -13.54 20.04
C ASP A 623 29.34 -14.88 20.72
N ASP A 624 28.89 -14.85 21.98
CA ASP A 624 28.55 -16.06 22.74
C ASP A 624 27.28 -16.71 22.20
N TYR A 625 26.24 -15.93 21.87
CA TYR A 625 25.03 -16.46 21.22
C TYR A 625 25.36 -17.16 19.90
N ASN A 626 26.14 -16.50 19.04
CA ASN A 626 26.54 -17.07 17.75
C ASN A 626 27.43 -18.32 17.91
N SER A 627 28.21 -18.40 18.99
CA SER A 627 29.04 -19.57 19.31
C SER A 627 28.20 -20.74 19.80
N SER A 628 27.29 -20.51 20.75
CA SER A 628 26.34 -21.51 21.27
C SER A 628 25.45 -22.09 20.18
N ARG A 629 25.02 -21.26 19.23
CA ARG A 629 24.27 -21.69 18.06
C ARG A 629 25.09 -22.58 17.12
N ARG A 630 26.37 -22.25 16.90
CA ARG A 630 27.27 -23.07 16.06
C ARG A 630 27.55 -24.45 16.67
N SER A 631 27.52 -24.57 18.00
CA SER A 631 27.69 -25.83 18.71
C SER A 631 26.39 -26.64 18.89
N GLY A 632 25.22 -26.10 18.53
CA GLY A 632 23.92 -26.77 18.69
C GLY A 632 23.47 -26.92 20.14
N THR A 633 23.97 -26.04 21.01
CA THR A 633 23.68 -26.05 22.46
C THR A 633 22.53 -25.11 22.86
N VAL A 634 22.14 -24.22 21.95
CA VAL A 634 20.99 -23.28 22.02
C VAL A 634 20.41 -23.13 20.62
#